data_AF-G8S107-F1
#
_entry.id   AF-G8S107-F1
#
_cell.length_a   1.000
_cell.length_b   1.000
_cell.length_c   1.000
_cell.angle_alpha   90.00
_cell.angle_beta   90.00
_cell.angle_gamma   90.00
#
_symmetry.space_group_name_H-M   'P 1'
#
loop_
_entity.id
_entity.type
_entity.pdbx_description
1 polymer ?
#
loop_
_entity_poly.entity_id
_entity_poly.type
_entity_poly.pdbx_seq_one_letter_code
_entity_poly.pdbx_strand_id
1 'polypeptide(L)' 'MIGFLQVCWDSGSHAFLLDTAVDPDHRSQGLGAALVRAATAEARAAGCEWLHVDFEPHLEHFYLDRCGFRPTPAGLVHLA' A
#
# COMPACT_ATOMS: atom_id res chain seq x y z
N MET A 1 3.76 -16.80 9.33
CA MET A 1 3.01 -15.61 8.89
C MET A 1 3.12 -15.55 7.38
N ILE A 2 2.00 -15.48 6.64
CA ILE A 2 1.98 -15.61 5.16
C ILE A 2 1.81 -14.28 4.40
N GLY A 3 1.58 -13.19 5.14
CA GLY A 3 1.48 -11.85 4.58
C GLY A 3 1.54 -10.79 5.68
N PHE A 4 2.01 -9.61 5.30
CA PHE A 4 2.22 -8.46 6.18
C PHE A 4 2.11 -7.16 5.38
N LEU A 5 1.64 -6.10 6.03
CA LEU A 5 1.61 -4.75 5.49
C LEU A 5 1.59 -3.79 6.69
N GLN A 6 2.43 -2.76 6.64
CA GLN A 6 2.48 -1.69 7.64
C GLN A 6 1.74 -0.45 7.12
N VAL A 7 0.99 0.20 8.01
CA VAL A 7 0.41 1.52 7.75
C VAL A 7 1.03 2.51 8.72
N CYS A 8 1.64 3.57 8.19
CA CYS A 8 2.12 4.71 8.95
C CYS A 8 1.22 5.91 8.65
N TRP A 9 0.86 6.71 9.64
CA TRP A 9 0.04 7.90 9.43
C TRP A 9 0.49 9.08 10.29
N ASP A 10 0.02 10.27 9.93
CA ASP A 10 0.30 11.53 10.62
C ASP A 10 -0.71 11.87 11.74
N SER A 11 -1.65 10.98 12.04
CA SER A 11 -2.81 11.20 12.92
C SER A 11 -3.76 12.29 12.40
N GLY A 12 -3.67 12.59 11.11
CA GLY A 12 -4.50 13.51 10.36
C GLY A 12 -4.87 12.91 9.01
N SER A 13 -4.69 13.69 7.95
CA SER A 13 -5.23 13.34 6.64
C SER A 13 -4.42 12.28 5.88
N HIS A 14 -3.16 11.97 6.25
CA HIS A 14 -2.26 11.19 5.39
C HIS A 14 -1.79 9.89 6.03
N ALA A 15 -2.01 8.77 5.32
CA ALA A 15 -1.49 7.45 5.63
C ALA A 15 -0.61 6.92 4.47
N PHE A 16 0.31 6.02 4.79
CA PHE A 16 1.29 5.44 3.87
C PHE A 16 1.33 3.92 4.04
N LEU A 17 1.24 3.20 2.93
CA LEU A 17 1.51 1.76 2.91
C LEU A 17 3.01 1.51 2.85
N LEU A 18 3.52 0.70 3.78
CA LEU A 18 4.92 0.32 3.87
C LEU A 18 5.04 -1.20 3.98
N ASP A 19 6.15 -1.75 3.47
CA ASP A 19 6.55 -3.14 3.64
C ASP A 19 5.48 -4.19 3.29
N THR A 20 4.71 -3.95 2.22
CA THR A 20 3.70 -4.92 1.76
C THR A 20 4.39 -6.18 1.25
N ALA A 21 4.18 -7.30 1.94
CA ALA A 21 4.82 -8.57 1.64
C ALA A 21 3.83 -9.73 1.73
N VAL A 22 3.97 -10.68 0.81
CA VAL A 22 3.29 -11.98 0.82
C VAL A 22 4.34 -13.05 0.63
N ASP A 23 4.24 -14.12 1.42
CA ASP A 23 5.07 -15.31 1.32
C ASP A 23 5.13 -15.79 -0.14
N PRO A 24 6.31 -16.05 -0.72
CA PRO A 24 6.47 -16.42 -2.14
C PRO A 24 5.55 -17.55 -2.61
N ASP A 25 5.35 -18.57 -1.79
CA ASP A 25 4.55 -19.76 -2.12
C ASP A 25 3.04 -19.46 -2.12
N HIS A 26 2.66 -18.30 -1.58
CA HIS A 26 1.27 -17.84 -1.42
C HIS A 26 0.94 -16.63 -2.30
N ARG A 27 1.86 -16.20 -3.18
CA ARG A 27 1.66 -15.09 -4.11
C ARG A 27 0.66 -15.44 -5.22
N SER A 28 0.15 -14.41 -5.90
CA SER A 28 -0.81 -14.53 -7.01
C SER A 28 -2.17 -15.15 -6.65
N GLN A 29 -2.45 -15.36 -5.36
CA GLN A 29 -3.73 -15.85 -4.83
C GLN A 29 -4.63 -14.72 -4.31
N GLY A 30 -4.28 -13.46 -4.59
CA GLY A 30 -5.07 -12.28 -4.18
C GLY A 30 -4.82 -11.79 -2.75
N LEU A 31 -3.92 -12.42 -1.99
CA LEU A 31 -3.60 -12.03 -0.61
C LEU A 31 -3.08 -10.59 -0.48
N GLY A 32 -2.17 -10.16 -1.36
CA GLY A 32 -1.64 -8.80 -1.33
C GLY A 32 -2.75 -7.75 -1.49
N ALA A 33 -3.66 -7.96 -2.45
CA ALA A 33 -4.79 -7.06 -2.64
C ALA A 33 -5.77 -7.10 -1.45
N ALA A 34 -5.89 -8.25 -0.76
CA ALA A 34 -6.69 -8.35 0.45
C ALA A 34 -6.08 -7.56 1.62
N LEU A 35 -4.76 -7.62 1.79
CA LEU A 35 -4.03 -6.81 2.78
C LEU A 35 -4.23 -5.31 2.52
N VAL A 36 -4.04 -4.88 1.27
CA VAL A 36 -4.23 -3.47 0.88
C VAL A 36 -5.66 -3.00 1.12
N ARG A 37 -6.68 -3.81 0.78
CA ARG A 37 -8.08 -3.47 1.08
C ARG A 37 -8.34 -3.33 2.58
N ALA A 38 -7.81 -4.22 3.40
CA ALA A 38 -7.95 -4.15 4.84
C ALA A 38 -7.29 -2.87 5.39
N ALA A 39 -6.05 -2.59 4.97
CA ALA A 39 -5.33 -1.38 5.33
C ALA A 39 -6.07 -0.10 4.94
N THR A 40 -6.64 -0.04 3.74
CA THR A 40 -7.46 1.09 3.29
C THR A 40 -8.69 1.29 4.15
N ALA A 41 -9.35 0.21 4.58
CA ALA A 41 -10.52 0.29 5.46
C ALA A 41 -10.14 0.84 6.85
N GLU A 42 -9.04 0.35 7.43
CA GLU A 42 -8.55 0.81 8.73
C GLU A 42 -8.06 2.27 8.68
N ALA A 43 -7.33 2.67 7.63
CA ALA A 43 -6.90 4.06 7.46
C ALA A 43 -8.10 5.02 7.37
N ARG A 44 -9.17 4.62 6.67
CA ARG A 44 -10.42 5.39 6.63
C ARG A 44 -11.10 5.46 7.98
N ALA A 45 -11.15 4.34 8.72
CA ALA A 45 -11.73 4.30 10.06
C ALA A 45 -10.95 5.18 11.06
N ALA A 46 -9.65 5.33 10.85
CA ALA A 46 -8.78 6.23 11.62
C ALA A 46 -8.93 7.72 11.24
N GLY A 47 -9.74 8.05 10.22
CA GLY A 47 -9.99 9.42 9.80
C GLY A 47 -9.02 9.96 8.75
N CYS A 48 -8.14 9.12 8.18
CA CYS A 48 -7.27 9.54 7.09
C CYS A 48 -8.07 9.80 5.82
N GLU A 49 -7.71 10.87 5.12
CA GLU A 49 -8.33 11.28 3.85
C GLU A 49 -7.60 10.66 2.65
N TRP A 50 -6.28 10.54 2.75
CA TRP A 50 -5.40 10.09 1.68
C TRP A 50 -4.56 8.91 2.12
N LEU A 51 -4.49 7.88 1.27
CA LEU A 51 -3.60 6.74 1.42
C LEU A 51 -2.60 6.75 0.27
N HIS A 52 -1.32 6.79 0.62
CA HIS A 52 -0.19 6.88 -0.32
C HIS A 52 0.55 5.55 -0.38
N VAL A 53 1.15 5.28 -1.53
CA VAL A 53 2.05 4.15 -1.72
C VAL A 53 3.08 4.50 -2.79
N ASP A 54 4.34 4.19 -2.52
CA ASP A 54 5.42 4.22 -3.50
C ASP A 54 5.78 2.77 -3.89
N PHE A 55 6.04 2.52 -5.17
CA PHE A 55 6.28 1.18 -5.69
C PHE A 55 7.17 1.18 -6.93
N GLU A 56 7.87 0.08 -7.20
CA GLU A 56 8.66 -0.05 -8.44
C GLU A 56 7.77 -0.34 -9.66
N PRO A 57 8.24 -0.05 -10.90
CA PRO A 57 7.44 -0.19 -12.12
C PRO A 57 6.78 -1.56 -12.32
N HIS A 58 7.40 -2.65 -11.85
CA HIS A 58 6.85 -4.01 -12.01
C HIS A 58 5.60 -4.27 -11.13
N LEU A 59 5.30 -3.39 -10.18
CA LEU A 59 4.12 -3.46 -9.30
C LEU A 59 2.98 -2.55 -9.77
N GLU A 60 3.11 -1.86 -10.90
CA GLU A 60 2.12 -0.92 -11.41
C GLU A 60 0.74 -1.57 -11.57
N HIS A 61 0.67 -2.73 -12.25
CA HIS A 61 -0.59 -3.46 -12.41
C HIS A 61 -1.21 -3.85 -11.06
N PHE A 62 -0.38 -4.17 -10.06
CA PHE A 62 -0.88 -4.54 -8.74
C PHE A 62 -1.49 -3.34 -8.00
N TYR A 63 -0.79 -2.20 -7.93
CA TYR A 63 -1.29 -1.05 -7.18
C TYR A 63 -2.36 -0.26 -7.92
N LEU A 64 -2.17 0.01 -9.21
CA LEU A 64 -3.10 0.84 -9.98
C LEU A 64 -4.36 0.05 -10.37
N ASP A 65 -4.20 -1.11 -11.00
CA ASP A 65 -5.36 -1.84 -11.54
C ASP A 65 -6.05 -2.72 -10.49
N ARG A 66 -5.28 -3.43 -9.65
CA ARG A 66 -5.84 -4.40 -8.68
C ARG A 66 -6.20 -3.79 -7.34
N CYS A 67 -5.48 -2.77 -6.89
CA CYS A 67 -5.73 -2.11 -5.61
C CYS A 67 -6.48 -0.78 -5.74
N GLY A 68 -6.54 -0.19 -6.95
CA GLY A 68 -7.32 1.02 -7.22
C GLY A 68 -6.63 2.32 -6.84
N PHE A 69 -5.30 2.31 -6.65
CA PHE A 69 -4.53 3.55 -6.53
C PHE A 69 -4.57 4.32 -7.85
N ARG A 70 -4.41 5.64 -7.75
CA ARG A 70 -4.26 6.52 -8.92
C ARG A 70 -2.88 7.13 -8.91
N PRO A 71 -2.22 7.28 -10.07
CA PRO A 71 -0.91 7.90 -10.12
C PRO A 71 -1.01 9.37 -9.69
N THR A 72 -0.06 9.80 -8.87
CA THR A 72 0.13 11.19 -8.46
C THR A 72 1.59 11.57 -8.67
N PRO A 73 1.92 12.85 -8.91
CA PRO A 73 3.30 13.30 -8.84
C PRO A 73 3.83 13.09 -7.42
N ALA A 74 4.89 12.28 -7.29
CA ALA A 74 5.61 12.05 -6.03
C ALA A 74 7.09 12.43 -6.22
N GLY A 75 7.76 12.79 -5.13
CA GLY A 75 9.16 13.17 -5.13
C GLY A 75 9.97 12.26 -4.21
N LEU A 76 11.15 11.84 -4.67
CA LEU A 76 12.10 11.07 -3.89
C LEU A 76 13.46 11.76 -3.94
N VAL A 77 14.21 11.69 -2.84
CA VAL A 77 15.61 12.11 -2.76
C VAL A 77 16.44 10.93 -2.29
N HIS A 78 17.53 10.65 -2.99
CA HIS A 78 18.48 9.61 -2.59
C HIS A 78 19.37 10.16 -1.46
N LEU A 79 19.44 9.46 -0.31
CA LEU A 79 20.12 9.95 0.89
C LEU A 79 21.48 9.28 1.16
N ALA A 80 21.74 8.09 0.62
CA ALA A 80 23.02 7.38 0.70
C ALA A 80 23.09 6.26 -0.35
#